data_AF-A0ABD2K8H8-F1
#
_entry.id   AF-A0ABD2K8H8-F1
#
_cell.length_a   1.000
_cell.length_b   1.000
_cell.length_c   1.000
_cell.angle_alpha   90.00
_cell.angle_beta   90.00
_cell.angle_gamma   90.00
#
_symmetry.space_group_name_H-M   'P 1'
#
loop_
_entity.id
_entity.type
_entity.pdbx_description
1 polymer ?
#
loop_
_entity_poly.entity_id
_entity_poly.type
_entity_poly.pdbx_seq_one_letter_code
_entity_poly.pdbx_strand_id
1 'polypeptide(L)'
;MSAFVTAFDPRCLANSHALRRTFSLRALANGKYVCADKDRDAKLIANKDWNQVWERYNKVDNADGTISLRAVMNNKYVCAEQNLNDSPLTANRDNNLGWEKFYVVII
;
A
#
# COMPACT_ATOMS: atom_id res chain seq x y z
N MET A 1 8.97 35.89 -33.10
CA MET A 1 9.64 36.27 -31.83
C MET A 1 9.43 35.14 -30.85
N SER A 2 10.49 34.40 -30.55
CA SER A 2 10.51 33.37 -29.48
C SER A 2 10.57 34.09 -28.13
N ALA A 3 9.76 33.68 -27.16
CA ALA A 3 9.86 34.12 -25.78
C ALA A 3 10.02 32.90 -24.87
N PHE A 4 11.08 32.98 -24.08
CA PHE A 4 11.65 31.98 -23.19
C PHE A 4 10.93 32.04 -21.83
N VAL A 5 10.63 30.86 -21.26
CA VAL A 5 10.71 30.48 -19.83
C VAL A 5 9.93 31.29 -18.78
N THR A 6 8.94 30.64 -18.14
CA THR A 6 8.77 30.43 -16.68
C THR A 6 7.30 30.27 -16.34
N ALA A 7 6.79 29.04 -16.30
CA ALA A 7 5.66 28.68 -15.46
C ALA A 7 5.65 27.17 -15.29
N PHE A 8 6.46 26.66 -14.36
CA PHE A 8 5.98 25.52 -13.59
C PHE A 8 4.73 26.02 -12.88
N ASP A 9 3.55 25.70 -13.43
CA ASP A 9 2.28 25.99 -12.75
C ASP A 9 2.35 25.35 -11.35
N PRO A 10 2.34 26.12 -10.25
CA PRO A 10 2.47 25.55 -8.91
C PRO A 10 1.27 24.68 -8.52
N ARG A 11 0.18 24.69 -9.30
CA ARG A 11 -0.96 23.76 -9.13
C ARG A 11 -0.67 22.37 -9.71
N CYS A 12 0.31 22.23 -10.60
CA CYS A 12 0.80 20.92 -11.04
C CYS A 12 1.80 20.29 -10.04
N LEU A 13 2.43 21.10 -9.18
CA LEU A 13 3.33 20.62 -8.12
C LEU A 13 2.64 20.37 -6.77
N ALA A 14 1.45 20.94 -6.54
CA ALA A 14 0.73 20.80 -5.27
C ALA A 14 -0.29 19.65 -5.22
N ASN A 15 -0.47 18.83 -6.26
CA ASN A 15 -1.46 17.73 -6.22
C ASN A 15 -1.10 16.45 -6.98
N SER A 16 0.13 16.31 -7.49
CA SER A 16 0.62 15.02 -8.02
C SER A 16 1.17 14.07 -6.95
N HIS A 17 1.16 14.49 -5.67
CA HIS A 17 1.57 13.67 -4.53
C HIS A 17 0.39 13.12 -3.69
N ALA A 18 -0.85 13.54 -3.97
CA ALA A 18 -2.08 13.06 -3.34
C ALA A 18 -2.98 12.27 -4.32
N LEU A 19 -2.48 11.92 -5.51
CA LEU A 19 -3.04 10.83 -6.28
C LEU A 19 -2.80 9.57 -5.46
N ARG A 20 -3.82 9.15 -4.71
CA ARG A 20 -3.88 7.86 -4.03
C ARG A 20 -3.43 6.80 -5.05
N ARG A 21 -2.16 6.41 -4.98
CA ARG A 21 -1.64 5.29 -5.76
C ARG A 21 -2.16 4.05 -5.05
N THR A 22 -3.46 3.82 -5.24
CA THR A 22 -4.11 2.59 -4.84
C THR A 22 -3.62 1.53 -5.79
N PHE A 23 -3.06 0.47 -5.24
CA PHE A 23 -2.51 -0.63 -6.02
C PHE A 23 -2.94 -1.96 -5.42
N SER A 24 -2.73 -3.02 -6.19
CA SER A 24 -3.03 -4.39 -5.78
C SER A 24 -1.82 -5.26 -6.03
N LEU A 25 -1.60 -6.21 -5.13
CA LEU A 25 -0.55 -7.20 -5.25
C LEU A 25 -1.15 -8.44 -5.91
N ARG A 26 -0.52 -8.92 -6.98
CA ARG A 26 -0.87 -10.20 -7.62
C ARG A 26 0.29 -11.15 -7.43
N ALA A 27 0.03 -12.29 -6.81
CA ALA A 27 1.05 -13.30 -6.62
C ALA A 27 1.36 -13.99 -7.96
N LEU A 28 2.64 -14.01 -8.34
CA LEU A 28 3.08 -14.68 -9.57
C LEU A 28 2.88 -16.20 -9.48
N ALA A 29 3.06 -16.78 -8.29
CA ALA A 29 2.99 -18.22 -8.06
C ALA A 29 1.63 -18.85 -8.39
N ASN A 30 0.52 -18.11 -8.22
CA ASN A 30 -0.83 -18.64 -8.42
C ASN A 30 -1.75 -17.71 -9.24
N GLY A 31 -1.27 -16.54 -9.67
CA GLY A 31 -2.04 -15.56 -10.45
C GLY A 31 -3.13 -14.82 -9.67
N LYS A 32 -3.27 -15.05 -8.36
CA LYS A 32 -4.35 -14.51 -7.54
C LYS A 32 -3.96 -13.18 -6.89
N TYR A 33 -4.97 -12.36 -6.60
CA TYR A 33 -4.84 -11.10 -5.89
C TYR A 33 -4.74 -11.32 -4.38
N VAL A 34 -3.83 -10.57 -3.74
CA VAL A 34 -3.66 -10.54 -2.29
C VAL A 34 -4.82 -9.76 -1.68
N CYS A 35 -5.61 -10.44 -0.87
CA CYS A 35 -6.76 -9.93 -0.15
C CYS A 35 -6.40 -9.73 1.32
N ALA A 36 -6.77 -8.59 1.89
CA ALA A 36 -6.79 -8.40 3.34
C ALA A 36 -8.06 -9.06 3.91
N ASP A 37 -7.97 -10.37 4.17
CA ASP A 37 -9.13 -11.19 4.50
C ASP A 37 -9.55 -11.00 5.97
N LYS A 38 -10.55 -10.15 6.21
CA LYS A 38 -11.10 -9.88 7.54
C LYS A 38 -11.60 -11.14 8.25
N ASP A 39 -12.12 -12.13 7.52
CA ASP A 39 -12.66 -13.36 8.09
C ASP A 39 -11.54 -14.30 8.56
N ARG A 40 -10.30 -14.01 8.18
CA ARG A 40 -9.09 -14.76 8.54
C ARG A 40 -8.08 -13.87 9.28
N ASP A 41 -8.58 -13.13 10.27
CA ASP A 41 -7.76 -12.27 11.14
C ASP A 41 -7.06 -11.12 10.37
N ALA A 42 -7.67 -10.64 9.29
CA ALA A 42 -7.08 -9.64 8.39
C ALA A 42 -5.72 -10.04 7.79
N LYS A 43 -5.43 -11.35 7.71
CA LYS A 43 -4.23 -11.87 7.03
C LYS A 43 -4.23 -11.52 5.55
N LEU A 44 -3.05 -11.22 5.01
CA LEU A 44 -2.86 -11.00 3.57
C LEU A 44 -2.73 -12.33 2.85
N ILE A 45 -3.73 -12.70 2.06
CA ILE A 45 -3.80 -14.01 1.38
C ILE A 45 -4.06 -13.82 -0.10
N ALA A 46 -3.22 -14.41 -0.96
CA ALA A 46 -3.42 -14.44 -2.41
C ALA A 46 -4.46 -15.48 -2.84
N ASN A 47 -5.75 -15.24 -2.55
CA ASN A 47 -6.83 -16.20 -2.82
C ASN A 47 -7.90 -15.72 -3.81
N LYS A 48 -7.89 -14.46 -4.25
CA LYS A 48 -8.97 -13.89 -5.08
C LYS A 48 -8.62 -13.83 -6.56
N ASP A 49 -9.60 -14.11 -7.40
CA ASP A 49 -9.46 -14.07 -8.86
C ASP A 49 -9.73 -12.67 -9.45
N TRP A 50 -10.33 -11.78 -8.66
CA TRP A 50 -10.66 -10.41 -9.06
C TRP A 50 -10.14 -9.37 -8.08
N ASN A 51 -9.79 -8.20 -8.61
CA ASN A 51 -9.40 -7.04 -7.82
C ASN A 51 -10.64 -6.25 -7.39
N GLN A 52 -11.04 -6.37 -6.12
CA GLN A 52 -12.14 -5.62 -5.51
C GLN A 52 -11.61 -4.74 -4.36
N VAL A 53 -12.48 -4.33 -3.44
CA VAL A 53 -12.11 -3.36 -2.38
C VAL A 53 -11.07 -3.93 -1.41
N TRP A 54 -11.07 -5.24 -1.18
CA TRP A 54 -10.25 -5.91 -0.17
C TRP A 54 -8.83 -6.22 -0.66
N GLU A 55 -8.62 -6.16 -1.98
CA GLU A 55 -7.35 -6.41 -2.67
C GLU A 55 -6.62 -5.11 -3.01
N ARG A 56 -7.18 -3.97 -2.58
CA ARG A 56 -6.64 -2.63 -2.85
C ARG A 56 -5.95 -2.05 -1.63
N TYR A 57 -4.76 -1.52 -1.86
CA TYR A 57 -3.92 -0.91 -0.84
C TYR A 57 -3.53 0.50 -1.26
N ASN A 58 -3.65 1.45 -0.34
CA ASN A 58 -3.07 2.77 -0.50
C ASN A 58 -1.62 2.73 -0.03
N LYS A 59 -0.70 3.14 -0.91
CA LYS A 59 0.66 3.45 -0.51
C LYS A 59 0.67 4.72 0.34
N VAL A 60 1.30 4.67 1.49
CA VAL A 60 1.61 5.83 2.33
C VAL A 60 3.12 5.98 2.35
N ASP A 61 3.62 7.08 1.78
CA ASP A 61 5.03 7.43 1.82
C ASP A 61 5.35 8.11 3.16
N ASN A 62 6.28 7.56 3.93
CA ASN A 62 6.68 8.08 5.23
C ASN A 62 7.91 8.99 5.09
N ALA A 63 8.07 9.94 6.01
CA ALA A 63 9.18 10.92 5.99
C ALA A 63 10.57 10.28 6.19
N ASP A 64 10.63 9.08 6.75
CA ASP A 64 11.85 8.30 6.99
C ASP A 64 12.29 7.46 5.78
N GLY A 65 11.62 7.60 4.63
CA GLY A 65 11.92 6.86 3.40
C GLY A 65 11.30 5.45 3.35
N THR A 66 10.58 5.04 4.39
CA THR A 66 9.78 3.82 4.36
C THR A 66 8.42 4.05 3.69
N ILE A 67 7.74 2.95 3.36
CA ILE A 67 6.36 2.95 2.90
C ILE A 67 5.49 2.20 3.92
N SER A 68 4.24 2.57 4.01
CA SER A 68 3.20 1.80 4.70
C SER A 68 2.09 1.44 3.73
N LEU A 69 1.53 0.24 3.89
CA LEU A 69 0.43 -0.27 3.08
C LEU A 69 -0.84 -0.14 3.90
N ARG A 70 -1.82 0.63 3.40
CA ARG A 70 -3.12 0.76 4.07
C ARG A 70 -4.22 0.10 3.26
N ALA A 71 -4.84 -0.95 3.80
CA ALA A 71 -5.93 -1.64 3.12
C ALA A 71 -7.14 -0.69 2.96
N VAL A 72 -7.70 -0.64 1.75
CA VAL A 72 -8.78 0.30 1.41
C VAL A 72 -10.07 -0.06 2.15
N MET A 73 -10.35 -1.34 2.33
CA MET A 73 -11.60 -1.82 2.94
C MET A 73 -11.76 -1.40 4.40
N ASN A 74 -10.72 -1.58 5.22
CA ASN A 74 -10.78 -1.39 6.67
C ASN A 74 -9.96 -0.18 7.15
N ASN A 75 -9.27 0.51 6.24
CA ASN A 75 -8.41 1.65 6.52
C ASN A 75 -7.30 1.36 7.56
N LYS A 76 -6.92 0.09 7.73
CA LYS A 76 -5.85 -0.36 8.62
C LYS A 76 -4.54 -0.56 7.87
N TYR A 77 -3.42 -0.43 8.58
CA TYR A 77 -2.09 -0.68 8.07
C TYR A 77 -1.74 -2.17 8.12
N VAL A 78 -1.02 -2.61 7.10
CA VAL A 78 -0.38 -3.94 7.04
C VAL A 78 0.79 -3.96 8.00
N CYS A 79 0.80 -4.95 8.88
CA CYS A 79 1.78 -5.18 9.92
C CYS A 79 2.48 -6.51 9.66
N ALA A 80 3.82 -6.54 9.73
CA ALA A 80 4.59 -7.78 9.83
C ALA A 80 4.57 -8.27 11.28
N GLU A 81 3.52 -9.01 11.63
CA GLU A 81 3.32 -9.47 13.00
C GLU A 81 4.25 -10.66 13.29
N GLN A 82 5.30 -10.43 14.08
CA GLN A 82 6.27 -11.48 14.43
C GLN A 82 5.75 -12.43 15.53
N ASN A 83 4.74 -12.03 16.32
CA ASN A 83 4.24 -12.84 17.44
C ASN A 83 3.14 -13.84 17.05
N LEU A 84 2.73 -13.87 15.78
CA LEU A 84 1.84 -14.87 15.26
C LEU A 84 2.63 -16.06 14.71
N ASN A 85 2.08 -17.27 14.85
CA ASN A 85 2.58 -18.45 14.14
C ASN A 85 2.68 -18.13 12.64
N ASP A 86 3.82 -18.50 12.04
CA ASP A 86 4.20 -18.24 10.64
C ASP A 86 4.47 -16.77 10.26
N SER A 87 4.48 -15.85 11.24
CA SER A 87 4.75 -14.41 11.09
C SER A 87 4.10 -13.75 9.85
N PRO A 88 2.78 -13.90 9.64
CA PRO A 88 2.10 -13.39 8.47
C PRO A 88 2.03 -11.85 8.45
N LEU A 89 1.90 -11.30 7.25
CA LEU A 89 1.46 -9.92 7.08
C LEU A 89 -0.05 -9.81 7.39
N THR A 90 -0.43 -8.91 8.30
CA THR A 90 -1.83 -8.70 8.73
C THR A 90 -2.24 -7.23 8.65
N ALA A 91 -3.40 -6.92 8.05
CA ALA A 91 -3.92 -5.55 7.94
C ALA A 91 -4.83 -5.18 9.12
N ASN A 92 -4.27 -5.06 10.33
CA ASN A 92 -5.04 -4.87 11.56
C ASN A 92 -4.66 -3.61 12.39
N ARG A 93 -3.60 -2.88 12.02
CA ARG A 93 -3.06 -1.78 12.85
C ARG A 93 -3.63 -0.41 12.48
N ASP A 94 -3.92 0.41 13.49
CA ASP A 94 -4.39 1.80 13.31
C ASP A 94 -3.26 2.80 13.05
N ASN A 95 -2.06 2.50 13.56
CA ASN A 95 -0.90 3.37 13.51
C ASN A 95 0.28 2.67 12.80
N ASN A 96 1.17 3.46 12.21
CA ASN A 96 2.39 3.02 11.55
C ASN A 96 3.63 3.35 12.41
N LEU A 97 3.87 2.56 13.46
CA LEU A 97 4.87 2.86 14.48
C LEU A 97 6.13 1.99 14.39
N GLY A 98 6.09 0.89 13.65
CA GLY A 98 7.28 0.07 13.42
C GLY A 98 7.03 -1.05 12.44
N TRP A 99 6.24 -2.04 12.85
CA TRP A 99 5.99 -3.26 12.07
C TRP A 99 5.13 -3.02 10.83
N GLU A 100 4.59 -1.80 10.67
CA GLU A 100 3.80 -1.38 9.52
C GLU A 100 4.58 -0.58 8.47
N LYS A 101 5.91 -0.51 8.63
CA LYS A 101 6.82 0.21 7.75
C LYS A 101 7.69 -0.77 6.98
N PHE A 102 7.81 -0.54 5.68
CA PHE A 102 8.54 -1.40 4.75
C PHE A 102 9.43 -0.57 3.83
N TYR A 103 10.56 -1.12 3.42
CA TYR A 103 11.32 -0.57 2.30
C TYR A 103 10.87 -1.24 1.00
N VAL A 104 10.68 -0.44 -0.06
CA VAL A 104 10.58 -0.98 -1.42
C VAL A 104 12.00 -1.06 -1.97
N VAL A 105 12.51 -2.27 -2.10
CA VAL A 105 13.80 -2.53 -2.75
C VAL A 105 13.51 -2.93 -4.20
N ILE A 106 14.00 -2.13 -5.14
CA ILE A 106 13.96 -2.44 -6.56
C ILE A 106 15.32 -3.09 -6.89
N ILE A 107 15.29 -4.33 -7.37
CA ILE A 107 16.47 -5.09 -7.80
C ILE A 107 16.51 -5.23 -9.32
#